data_AF-A0A1N6FYM5-F1
#
_entry.id   AF-A0A1N6FYM5-F1
#
_cell.length_a   1.000
_cell.length_b   1.000
_cell.length_c   1.000
_cell.angle_alpha   90.00
_cell.angle_beta   90.00
_cell.angle_gamma   90.00
#
_symmetry.space_group_name_H-M   'P 1'
#
loop_
_entity.id
_entity.type
_entity.pdbx_description
1 polymer ?
#
loop_
_entity_poly.entity_id
_entity_poly.type
_entity_poly.pdbx_seq_one_letter_code
_entity_poly.pdbx_strand_id
1 'polypeptide(L)'
;MRMRNCLLFVLLLNVVVFANDCNIRLLPAFTDSPEKQTLANVRDSLLSSLQAQDSSEVFRYVSVLKNSGYGERALDNYELLQIYLMMNQYDSALVTLVREHFRYINESYDNESGVCSNRAPYSAFDDELIAYANRTIHLTTEADFQKQLDRISDGATTQEYKDFTNLLKIILKNTRFNHISKRSDYYAGRPPNRDSFQQARFDGGSYTKEDFNDSHVFDSLIEKLIAFKNKYPESEFNPWIMKQVELKKDDRESDLKKRHYYYEFFYTGGIGGEFFISPLNGSYEWNVVLQIKRFILTANYGRDDDFIYDGWNFLLGVDVFENRFFKIVSFVGGSNPLMAGMQFEFRPWISELGREVPIGSYLSIKAKYVFKYGEKDRKADDNEKHSKHKFYLGVGFHIW
;
A
#
# COMPACT_ATOMS: atom_id res chain seq x y z
N MET A 1 43.26 26.14 -19.32
CA MET A 1 43.26 25.80 -17.87
C MET A 1 41.88 25.82 -17.22
N ARG A 2 41.06 26.88 -17.39
CA ARG A 2 39.74 27.00 -16.70
C ARG A 2 38.74 25.88 -17.02
N MET A 3 38.58 25.49 -18.29
CA MET A 3 37.66 24.38 -18.67
C MET A 3 38.04 23.02 -18.08
N ARG A 4 39.35 22.72 -17.96
CA ARG A 4 39.84 21.44 -17.44
C ARG A 4 39.56 21.30 -15.94
N ASN A 5 39.67 22.39 -15.19
CA ASN A 5 39.31 22.43 -13.77
C ASN A 5 37.78 22.34 -13.56
N CYS A 6 36.98 22.99 -14.41
CA CYS A 6 35.52 22.84 -14.37
C CYS A 6 35.07 21.41 -14.70
N LEU A 7 35.68 20.76 -15.69
CA LEU A 7 35.37 19.38 -16.05
C LEU A 7 35.73 18.41 -14.90
N LEU A 8 36.87 18.64 -14.24
CA LEU A 8 37.27 17.89 -13.06
C LEU A 8 36.30 18.09 -11.90
N PHE A 9 35.81 19.32 -11.70
CA PHE A 9 34.84 19.65 -10.65
C PHE A 9 33.48 19.00 -10.91
N VAL A 10 33.02 18.99 -12.17
CA VAL A 10 31.78 18.33 -12.59
C VAL A 10 31.91 16.80 -12.49
N LEU A 11 33.06 16.23 -12.84
CA LEU A 11 33.33 14.80 -12.65
C LEU A 11 33.37 14.42 -11.16
N LEU A 12 34.01 15.23 -10.32
CA LEU A 12 34.00 15.05 -8.87
C LEU A 12 32.58 15.17 -8.28
N LEU A 13 31.80 16.14 -8.73
CA LEU A 13 30.40 16.29 -8.31
C LEU A 13 29.56 15.09 -8.73
N ASN A 14 29.72 14.60 -9.96
CA ASN A 14 29.02 13.39 -10.40
C ASN A 14 29.46 12.18 -9.57
N VAL A 15 30.76 11.98 -9.33
CA VAL A 15 31.25 10.89 -8.46
C VAL A 15 30.69 11.00 -7.05
N VAL A 16 30.64 12.21 -6.46
CA VAL A 16 30.07 12.44 -5.12
C VAL A 16 28.56 12.21 -5.10
N VAL A 17 27.83 12.64 -6.13
CA VAL A 17 26.38 12.44 -6.27
C VAL A 17 26.07 10.94 -6.46
N PHE A 18 26.79 10.24 -7.34
CA PHE A 18 26.64 8.79 -7.54
C PHE A 18 27.10 7.98 -6.33
N ALA A 19 28.12 8.41 -5.58
CA ALA A 19 28.55 7.77 -4.34
C ALA A 19 27.56 7.96 -3.18
N ASN A 20 26.88 9.11 -3.13
CA ASN A 20 25.82 9.38 -2.14
C ASN A 20 24.56 8.54 -2.41
N ASP A 21 24.20 8.31 -3.67
CA ASP A 21 22.98 7.58 -4.02
C ASP A 21 23.03 6.06 -3.73
N CYS A 22 24.22 5.43 -3.68
CA CYS A 22 24.37 4.02 -3.25
C CYS A 22 25.15 3.83 -1.94
N ASN A 23 25.30 4.85 -1.10
CA ASN A 23 26.04 4.74 0.18
C ASN A 23 27.42 4.06 0.00
N ILE A 24 28.02 4.26 -1.19
CA ILE A 24 29.36 3.77 -1.47
C ILE A 24 30.25 4.72 -0.70
N ARG A 25 30.60 4.32 0.53
CA ARG A 25 31.77 4.88 1.17
C ARG A 25 32.90 4.60 0.20
N LEU A 26 33.32 5.62 -0.54
CA LEU A 26 34.67 5.69 -1.10
C LEU A 26 35.59 5.69 0.11
N LEU A 27 35.77 4.50 0.68
CA LEU A 27 36.84 4.24 1.61
C LEU A 27 38.10 4.61 0.83
N PRO A 28 38.93 5.50 1.38
CA PRO A 28 40.15 5.86 0.70
C PRO A 28 40.88 4.56 0.38
N ALA A 29 41.41 4.44 -0.83
CA ALA A 29 42.30 3.36 -1.21
C ALA A 29 43.54 3.44 -0.31
N PHE A 30 43.41 2.94 0.91
CA PHE A 30 44.42 2.94 1.93
C PHE A 30 45.22 1.67 1.70
N THR A 31 46.44 1.87 1.20
CA THR A 31 47.61 0.99 1.23
C THR A 31 47.44 -0.31 1.99
N ASP A 32 47.77 -1.43 1.35
CA ASP A 32 47.83 -2.79 1.93
C ASP A 32 48.65 -2.80 3.22
N SER A 33 47.99 -2.61 4.37
CA SER A 33 48.65 -2.76 5.66
C SER A 33 48.82 -4.26 5.97
N PRO A 34 49.86 -4.65 6.74
CA PRO A 34 50.05 -6.03 7.18
C PRO A 34 48.81 -6.62 7.87
N GLU A 35 48.05 -5.80 8.59
CA GLU A 35 46.81 -6.17 9.27
C GLU A 35 45.70 -6.47 8.27
N LYS A 36 45.56 -5.67 7.20
CA LYS A 36 44.62 -5.97 6.11
C LYS A 36 45.00 -7.31 5.47
N GLN A 37 46.26 -7.52 5.09
CA GLN A 37 46.73 -8.78 4.50
C GLN A 37 46.46 -9.99 5.40
N THR A 38 46.67 -9.83 6.71
CA THR A 38 46.33 -10.85 7.70
C THR A 38 44.84 -11.20 7.66
N LEU A 39 43.95 -10.21 7.58
CA LEU A 39 42.49 -10.46 7.50
C LEU A 39 42.07 -11.12 6.18
N ALA A 40 42.74 -10.84 5.06
CA ALA A 40 42.50 -11.58 3.81
C ALA A 40 42.86 -13.05 3.97
N ASN A 41 44.04 -13.35 4.51
CA ASN A 41 44.45 -14.73 4.79
C ASN A 41 43.48 -15.43 5.74
N VAL A 42 42.89 -14.70 6.70
CA VAL A 42 41.85 -15.23 7.60
C VAL A 42 40.55 -15.52 6.84
N ARG A 43 40.14 -14.69 5.87
CA ARG A 43 38.97 -14.96 5.02
C ARG A 43 39.20 -16.17 4.11
N ASP A 44 40.39 -16.33 3.53
CA ASP A 44 40.76 -17.50 2.74
C ASP A 44 40.79 -18.79 3.59
N SER A 45 41.29 -18.67 4.82
CA SER A 45 41.29 -19.78 5.78
C SER A 45 39.86 -20.14 6.20
N LEU A 46 39.00 -19.15 6.42
CA LEU A 46 37.58 -19.36 6.71
C LEU A 46 36.88 -20.09 5.55
N LEU A 47 37.13 -19.68 4.30
CA LEU A 47 36.60 -20.37 3.12
C LEU A 47 37.05 -21.84 3.09
N SER A 48 38.35 -22.08 3.30
CA SER A 48 38.91 -23.44 3.33
C SER A 48 38.27 -24.29 4.43
N SER A 49 38.07 -23.73 5.63
CA SER A 49 37.40 -24.41 6.74
C SER A 49 35.91 -24.66 6.50
N LEU A 50 35.21 -23.74 5.83
CA LEU A 50 33.82 -23.91 5.43
C LEU A 50 33.67 -25.05 4.41
N GLN A 51 34.57 -25.12 3.42
CA GLN A 51 34.60 -26.21 2.44
C GLN A 51 34.91 -27.56 3.08
N ALA A 52 35.77 -27.57 4.11
CA ALA A 52 36.10 -28.77 4.89
C ALA A 52 35.05 -29.14 5.96
N GLN A 53 34.04 -28.30 6.19
CA GLN A 53 33.05 -28.43 7.28
C GLN A 53 33.68 -28.51 8.69
N ASP A 54 34.82 -27.86 8.91
CA ASP A 54 35.46 -27.80 10.23
C ASP A 54 34.84 -26.69 11.09
N SER A 55 33.79 -27.04 11.85
CA SER A 55 33.09 -26.10 12.74
C SER A 55 34.01 -25.39 13.73
N SER A 56 35.03 -26.06 14.26
CA SER A 56 35.93 -25.47 15.25
C SER A 56 36.73 -24.32 14.63
N GLU A 57 37.36 -24.59 13.48
CA GLU A 57 38.15 -23.60 12.78
C GLU A 57 37.29 -22.49 12.18
N VAL A 58 36.10 -22.82 11.64
CA VAL A 58 35.14 -21.82 11.15
C VAL A 58 34.82 -20.79 12.23
N PHE A 59 34.43 -21.23 13.44
CA PHE A 59 34.06 -20.28 14.49
C PHE A 59 35.24 -19.55 15.11
N ARG A 60 36.44 -20.14 15.07
CA ARG A 60 37.67 -19.44 15.41
C ARG A 60 37.91 -18.26 14.46
N TYR A 61 37.80 -18.47 13.15
CA TYR A 61 38.00 -17.42 12.15
C TYR A 61 36.87 -16.40 12.12
N VAL A 62 35.61 -16.83 12.29
CA VAL A 62 34.45 -15.92 12.44
C VAL A 62 34.67 -14.97 13.61
N SER A 63 35.13 -15.47 14.76
CA SER A 63 35.43 -14.64 15.93
C SER A 63 36.50 -13.57 15.65
N VAL A 64 37.55 -13.93 14.92
CA VAL A 64 38.61 -13.00 14.52
C VAL A 64 38.06 -11.90 13.60
N LEU A 65 37.30 -12.28 12.57
CA LEU A 65 36.78 -11.33 11.59
C LEU A 65 35.70 -10.41 12.17
N LYS A 66 34.80 -10.96 13.00
CA LYS A 66 33.71 -10.20 13.65
C LYS A 66 34.23 -9.15 14.64
N ASN A 67 35.32 -9.46 15.36
CA ASN A 67 35.92 -8.56 16.34
C ASN A 67 37.00 -7.65 15.73
N SER A 68 37.22 -7.70 14.42
CA SER A 68 38.23 -6.86 13.77
C SER A 68 37.75 -5.40 13.68
N GLY A 69 38.59 -4.45 14.11
CA GLY A 69 38.31 -3.01 13.96
C GLY A 69 38.47 -2.49 12.52
N TYR A 70 38.83 -3.37 11.57
CA TYR A 70 39.09 -3.05 10.18
C TYR A 70 37.85 -3.39 9.33
N GLY A 71 36.89 -2.45 9.32
CA GLY A 71 35.54 -2.66 8.80
C GLY A 71 35.40 -3.06 7.32
N GLU A 72 36.47 -3.01 6.52
CA GLU A 72 36.46 -3.43 5.11
C GLU A 72 36.54 -4.94 4.90
N ARG A 73 37.21 -5.68 5.81
CA ARG A 73 37.40 -7.14 5.71
C ARG A 73 36.69 -7.90 6.83
N ALA A 74 35.94 -7.21 7.67
CA ALA A 74 35.09 -7.83 8.68
C ALA A 74 33.94 -8.62 8.01
N LEU A 75 33.44 -9.65 8.69
CA LEU A 75 32.23 -10.34 8.25
C LEU A 75 31.04 -9.41 8.42
N ASP A 76 30.24 -9.27 7.37
CA ASP A 76 28.95 -8.62 7.48
C ASP A 76 27.89 -9.57 8.10
N ASN A 77 26.76 -9.01 8.52
CA ASN A 77 25.71 -9.77 9.20
C ASN A 77 24.99 -10.78 8.30
N TYR A 78 24.96 -10.55 6.98
CA TYR A 78 24.39 -11.46 5.99
C TYR A 78 25.34 -12.64 5.70
N GLU A 79 26.63 -12.37 5.48
CA GLU A 79 27.70 -13.38 5.43
C GLU A 79 27.67 -14.26 6.69
N LEU A 80 27.57 -13.64 7.87
CA LEU A 80 27.51 -14.33 9.14
C LEU A 80 26.27 -15.24 9.26
N LEU A 81 25.11 -14.75 8.81
CA LEU A 81 23.88 -15.55 8.76
C LEU A 81 24.04 -16.77 7.84
N GLN A 82 24.60 -16.58 6.65
CA GLN A 82 24.86 -17.67 5.71
C GLN A 82 25.82 -18.71 6.32
N ILE A 83 26.89 -18.27 6.98
CA ILE A 83 27.85 -19.14 7.68
C ILE A 83 27.16 -19.95 8.77
N TYR A 84 26.34 -19.34 9.62
CA TYR A 84 25.61 -20.08 10.65
C TYR A 84 24.66 -21.13 10.05
N LEU A 85 23.98 -20.81 8.94
CA LEU A 85 23.11 -21.76 8.23
C LEU A 85 23.89 -22.89 7.54
N MET A 86 25.09 -22.62 7.02
CA MET A 86 25.99 -23.65 6.46
C MET A 86 26.46 -24.61 7.55
N MET A 87 26.77 -24.10 8.74
CA MET A 87 27.29 -24.89 9.87
C MET A 87 26.20 -25.39 10.84
N ASN A 88 24.93 -25.32 10.45
CA ASN A 88 23.77 -25.73 11.23
C ASN A 88 23.69 -25.11 12.65
N GLN A 89 24.26 -23.93 12.84
CA GLN A 89 24.14 -23.14 14.07
C GLN A 89 22.82 -22.36 14.06
N TYR A 90 21.70 -23.10 14.10
CA TYR A 90 20.38 -22.55 13.88
C TYR A 90 19.98 -21.49 14.91
N ASP A 91 20.41 -21.64 16.17
CA ASP A 91 20.13 -20.66 17.22
C ASP A 91 20.79 -19.31 16.89
N SER A 92 22.08 -19.35 16.55
CA SER A 92 22.84 -18.15 16.18
C SER A 92 22.31 -17.55 14.87
N ALA A 93 21.92 -18.38 13.90
CA ALA A 93 21.29 -17.91 12.67
C ALA A 93 19.98 -17.15 12.95
N LEU A 94 19.12 -17.67 13.81
CA LEU A 94 17.83 -17.05 14.14
C LEU A 94 18.00 -15.73 14.90
N VAL A 95 18.93 -15.67 15.86
CA VAL A 95 19.26 -14.43 16.57
C VAL A 95 19.83 -13.38 15.64
N THR A 96 20.80 -13.74 14.79
CA THR A 96 21.35 -12.81 13.79
C THR A 96 20.28 -12.35 12.81
N LEU A 97 19.41 -13.24 12.36
CA LEU A 97 18.30 -12.90 11.48
C LEU A 97 17.37 -11.83 12.12
N VAL A 98 17.00 -11.99 13.38
CA VAL A 98 16.05 -11.08 14.07
C VAL A 98 16.70 -9.78 14.55
N ARG A 99 17.93 -9.82 15.08
CA ARG A 99 18.58 -8.61 15.61
C ARG A 99 19.19 -7.76 14.50
N GLU A 100 19.88 -8.42 13.58
CA GLU A 100 20.80 -7.77 12.66
C GLU A 100 20.23 -7.68 11.24
N HIS A 101 19.27 -8.54 10.91
CA HIS A 101 18.70 -8.64 9.57
C HIS A 101 17.18 -8.40 9.50
N PHE A 102 16.56 -7.98 10.61
CA PHE A 102 15.11 -7.78 10.67
C PHE A 102 14.59 -6.71 9.71
N ARG A 103 15.39 -5.67 9.44
CA ARG A 103 15.00 -4.64 8.46
C ARG A 103 14.70 -5.23 7.07
N TYR A 104 15.33 -6.34 6.68
CA TYR A 104 15.11 -7.01 5.39
C TYR A 104 13.84 -7.85 5.34
N ILE A 105 13.51 -8.50 6.46
CA ILE A 105 12.27 -9.26 6.63
C ILE A 105 11.04 -8.38 6.37
N ASN A 106 11.12 -7.09 6.73
CA ASN A 106 10.02 -6.14 6.56
C ASN A 106 10.08 -5.29 5.28
N GLU A 107 11.23 -5.12 4.63
CA GLU A 107 11.42 -4.08 3.62
C GLU A 107 11.90 -4.53 2.22
N SER A 108 12.44 -5.74 2.00
CA SER A 108 13.26 -5.98 0.79
C SER A 108 12.99 -7.24 -0.03
N TYR A 109 11.79 -7.81 -0.02
CA TYR A 109 11.44 -8.87 -0.98
C TYR A 109 10.52 -8.36 -2.11
N ASP A 110 10.73 -7.10 -2.52
CA ASP A 110 10.19 -6.55 -3.76
C ASP A 110 11.08 -6.98 -4.94
N ASN A 111 10.48 -7.70 -5.88
CA ASN A 111 11.08 -8.04 -7.16
C ASN A 111 11.41 -6.77 -7.97
N GLU A 112 12.53 -6.84 -8.69
CA GLU A 112 12.75 -6.13 -9.96
C GLU A 112 12.84 -4.59 -9.92
N SER A 113 13.95 -4.08 -9.40
CA SER A 113 14.72 -3.11 -10.20
C SER A 113 16.19 -3.23 -9.81
N GLY A 114 17.05 -3.44 -10.79
CA GLY A 114 18.50 -3.53 -10.62
C GLY A 114 19.13 -2.20 -10.22
N VAL A 115 18.64 -1.58 -9.15
CA VAL A 115 19.11 -0.30 -8.62
C VAL A 115 19.56 -0.53 -7.19
N CYS A 116 20.77 -1.13 -7.07
CA CYS A 116 21.50 -1.37 -5.82
C CYS A 116 20.70 -2.16 -4.75
N SER A 117 21.26 -3.26 -4.28
CA SER A 117 20.86 -4.03 -3.08
C SER A 117 20.98 -3.24 -1.75
N ASN A 118 20.71 -1.92 -1.81
CA ASN A 118 21.01 -0.78 -0.94
C ASN A 118 20.47 -0.81 0.48
N ARG A 119 19.99 -1.96 0.95
CA ARG A 119 19.80 -2.10 2.38
C ARG A 119 20.72 -3.17 2.92
N ALA A 120 20.86 -4.38 2.37
CA ALA A 120 21.62 -5.44 3.05
C ALA A 120 23.07 -4.99 3.18
N PRO A 121 23.68 -5.04 4.37
CA PRO A 121 25.11 -4.78 4.49
C PRO A 121 25.81 -5.95 3.80
N TYR A 122 25.89 -5.93 2.47
CA TYR A 122 26.83 -6.75 1.76
C TYR A 122 28.21 -6.21 2.12
N SER A 123 29.13 -7.13 2.39
CA SER A 123 30.55 -6.82 2.53
C SER A 123 31.01 -5.90 1.40
N ALA A 124 31.84 -4.92 1.76
CA ALA A 124 32.42 -3.96 0.81
C ALA A 124 33.49 -4.59 -0.10
N PHE A 125 33.66 -5.92 -0.03
CA PHE A 125 34.67 -6.70 -0.70
C PHE A 125 34.00 -7.72 -1.63
N ASP A 126 34.64 -8.07 -2.75
CA ASP A 126 34.21 -9.15 -3.64
C ASP A 126 35.33 -10.19 -3.64
N ASP A 127 35.08 -11.35 -3.03
CA ASP A 127 36.05 -12.43 -2.88
C ASP A 127 35.42 -13.82 -3.01
N GLU A 128 36.28 -14.84 -3.02
CA GLU A 128 35.87 -16.23 -3.18
C GLU A 128 34.99 -16.73 -2.02
N LEU A 129 35.13 -16.15 -0.82
CA LEU A 129 34.27 -16.47 0.33
C LEU A 129 32.83 -16.04 0.07
N ILE A 130 32.62 -14.82 -0.42
CA ILE A 130 31.29 -14.31 -0.78
C ILE A 130 30.69 -15.09 -1.94
N ALA A 131 31.49 -15.34 -2.99
CA ALA A 131 31.05 -16.14 -4.13
C ALA A 131 30.59 -17.53 -3.68
N TYR A 132 31.34 -18.17 -2.77
CA TYR A 132 30.98 -19.46 -2.18
C TYR A 132 29.71 -19.38 -1.31
N ALA A 133 29.60 -18.37 -0.44
CA ALA A 133 28.46 -18.19 0.44
C ALA A 133 27.16 -17.97 -0.35
N ASN A 134 27.17 -17.08 -1.34
CA ASN A 134 26.02 -16.78 -2.20
C ASN A 134 25.59 -17.96 -3.07
N ARG A 135 26.54 -18.80 -3.53
CA ARG A 135 26.23 -20.03 -4.25
C ARG A 135 25.60 -21.10 -3.35
N THR A 136 25.97 -21.12 -2.07
CA THR A 136 25.59 -22.19 -1.13
C THR A 136 24.29 -21.88 -0.38
N ILE A 137 24.15 -20.67 0.14
CA ILE A 137 22.96 -20.20 0.86
C ILE A 137 22.47 -18.92 0.21
N HIS A 138 21.34 -19.02 -0.48
CA HIS A 138 20.68 -17.90 -1.12
C HIS A 138 19.45 -17.51 -0.31
N LEU A 139 19.35 -16.26 0.14
CA LEU A 139 18.21 -15.79 0.96
C LEU A 139 17.40 -14.70 0.25
N THR A 140 17.65 -14.47 -1.04
CA THR A 140 17.01 -13.35 -1.77
C THR A 140 15.65 -13.71 -2.35
N THR A 141 15.32 -15.00 -2.46
CA THR A 141 13.97 -15.45 -2.83
C THR A 141 13.22 -15.96 -1.61
N GLU A 142 11.91 -15.76 -1.57
CA GLU A 142 11.08 -16.28 -0.47
C GLU A 142 11.11 -17.80 -0.39
N ALA A 143 11.14 -18.50 -1.53
CA ALA A 143 11.20 -19.95 -1.54
C ALA A 143 12.47 -20.46 -0.86
N ASP A 144 13.62 -19.85 -1.15
CA ASP A 144 14.88 -20.22 -0.52
C ASP A 144 14.89 -19.84 0.97
N PHE A 145 14.35 -18.68 1.32
CA PHE A 145 14.24 -18.24 2.71
C PHE A 145 13.35 -19.19 3.54
N GLN A 146 12.18 -19.55 3.00
CA GLN A 146 11.24 -20.49 3.60
C GLN A 146 11.89 -21.86 3.83
N LYS A 147 12.69 -22.33 2.87
CA LYS A 147 13.48 -23.57 3.00
C LYS A 147 14.49 -23.50 4.16
N GLN A 148 15.12 -22.35 4.42
CA GLN A 148 16.02 -22.21 5.57
C GLN A 148 15.25 -22.19 6.90
N LEU A 149 14.08 -21.55 6.95
CA LEU A 149 13.22 -21.61 8.13
C LEU A 149 12.75 -23.05 8.41
N ASP A 150 12.45 -23.83 7.38
CA ASP A 150 12.10 -25.24 7.54
C ASP A 150 13.27 -26.04 8.13
N ARG A 151 14.50 -25.81 7.63
CA ARG A 151 15.72 -26.42 8.20
C ARG A 151 15.94 -26.07 9.67
N ILE A 152 15.66 -24.82 10.07
CA ILE A 152 15.76 -24.41 11.48
C ILE A 152 14.69 -25.14 12.33
N SER A 153 13.44 -25.20 11.85
CA SER A 153 12.34 -25.85 12.56
C SER A 153 12.58 -27.36 12.77
N ASP A 154 13.07 -28.03 11.72
CA ASP A 154 13.34 -29.47 11.72
C ASP A 154 14.70 -29.81 12.40
N GLY A 155 15.54 -28.80 12.59
CA GLY A 155 16.88 -28.92 13.13
C GLY A 155 16.95 -29.23 14.64
N ALA A 156 18.18 -29.42 15.11
CA ALA A 156 18.50 -29.60 16.53
C ALA A 156 18.60 -28.24 17.24
N THR A 157 17.47 -27.57 17.43
CA THR A 157 17.33 -26.29 18.15
C THR A 157 16.34 -26.44 19.32
N THR A 158 16.31 -25.48 20.24
CA THR A 158 15.38 -25.47 21.37
C THR A 158 13.92 -25.32 20.90
N GLN A 159 12.96 -25.81 21.70
CA GLN A 159 11.55 -25.71 21.33
C GLN A 159 11.08 -24.26 21.18
N GLU A 160 11.60 -23.34 21.98
CA GLU A 160 11.33 -21.90 21.86
C GLU A 160 11.67 -21.39 20.46
N TYR A 161 12.85 -21.74 19.96
CA TYR A 161 13.33 -21.32 18.65
C TYR A 161 12.50 -21.95 17.53
N LYS A 162 12.11 -23.23 17.65
CA LYS A 162 11.19 -23.87 16.70
C LYS A 162 9.84 -23.16 16.63
N ASP A 163 9.27 -22.83 17.79
CA ASP A 163 8.00 -22.12 17.89
C ASP A 163 8.11 -20.72 17.29
N PHE A 164 9.21 -20.01 17.56
CA PHE A 164 9.49 -18.69 16.99
C PHE A 164 9.65 -18.75 15.46
N THR A 165 10.41 -19.73 14.94
CA THR A 165 10.57 -19.95 13.51
C THR A 165 9.24 -20.23 12.83
N ASN A 166 8.38 -21.05 13.43
CA ASN A 166 7.02 -21.28 12.92
C ASN A 166 6.18 -20.00 12.89
N LEU A 167 6.31 -19.15 13.90
CA LEU A 167 5.66 -17.85 13.93
C LEU A 167 6.17 -16.93 12.81
N LEU A 168 7.48 -16.89 12.56
CA LEU A 168 8.07 -16.16 11.43
C LEU A 168 7.54 -16.64 10.08
N LYS A 169 7.41 -17.96 9.88
CA LYS A 169 6.82 -18.54 8.65
C LYS A 169 5.39 -18.04 8.44
N ILE A 170 4.58 -18.05 9.50
CA ILE A 170 3.20 -17.56 9.46
C ILE A 170 3.18 -16.06 9.15
N ILE A 171 4.03 -15.28 9.79
CA ILE A 171 4.12 -13.83 9.54
C ILE A 171 4.48 -13.58 8.09
N LEU A 172 5.56 -14.17 7.57
CA LEU A 172 6.02 -13.95 6.19
C LEU A 172 4.98 -14.31 5.14
N LYS A 173 4.31 -15.46 5.32
CA LYS A 173 3.20 -15.86 4.46
C LYS A 173 2.10 -14.79 4.42
N ASN A 174 1.81 -14.16 5.56
CA ASN A 174 0.78 -13.13 5.68
C ASN A 174 1.30 -11.70 5.42
N THR A 175 2.61 -11.43 5.46
CA THR A 175 3.18 -10.13 5.13
C THR A 175 3.14 -9.87 3.63
N ARG A 176 3.02 -10.91 2.80
CA ARG A 176 2.67 -10.78 1.38
C ARG A 176 1.33 -10.05 1.15
N PHE A 177 0.37 -10.13 2.07
CA PHE A 177 -0.86 -9.31 2.01
C PHE A 177 -0.53 -7.81 2.01
N ASN A 178 0.59 -7.41 2.62
CA ASN A 178 1.07 -6.03 2.57
C ASN A 178 1.82 -5.68 1.27
N HIS A 179 2.29 -6.59 0.41
CA HIS A 179 2.94 -6.16 -0.85
C HIS A 179 1.96 -5.52 -1.83
N ILE A 180 0.71 -5.96 -1.79
CA ILE A 180 -0.38 -5.31 -2.52
C ILE A 180 -0.72 -3.95 -1.89
N SER A 181 -0.70 -3.87 -0.55
CA SER A 181 -0.90 -2.60 0.16
C SER A 181 0.31 -1.65 0.05
N LYS A 182 1.53 -2.14 -0.19
CA LYS A 182 2.76 -1.34 -0.41
C LYS A 182 2.88 -0.81 -1.83
N ARG A 183 2.16 -1.34 -2.83
CA ARG A 183 1.90 -0.53 -4.04
C ARG A 183 1.07 0.72 -3.73
N SER A 184 0.31 0.70 -2.63
CA SER A 184 -0.23 1.93 -2.03
C SER A 184 0.82 2.74 -1.24
N ASP A 185 2.04 2.25 -0.99
CA ASP A 185 3.13 3.02 -0.36
C ASP A 185 3.77 4.06 -1.29
N TYR A 186 3.62 3.91 -2.62
CA TYR A 186 3.83 5.05 -3.53
C TYR A 186 2.88 6.22 -3.18
N TYR A 187 1.83 5.95 -2.40
CA TYR A 187 0.87 6.88 -1.86
C TYR A 187 0.83 6.94 -0.31
N ALA A 188 1.61 6.15 0.44
CA ALA A 188 1.64 6.20 1.91
C ALA A 188 2.26 7.50 2.47
N GLY A 189 3.02 8.22 1.64
CA GLY A 189 3.44 9.59 1.93
C GLY A 189 2.37 10.64 1.63
N ARG A 190 1.23 10.26 1.04
CA ARG A 190 0.11 11.17 0.79
C ARG A 190 -0.99 10.90 1.81
N PRO A 191 -1.53 11.93 2.46
CA PRO A 191 -2.66 11.75 3.37
C PRO A 191 -3.79 11.04 2.61
N PRO A 192 -4.50 10.09 3.27
CA PRO A 192 -5.61 9.37 2.68
C PRO A 192 -6.57 10.38 2.03
N ASN A 193 -6.68 10.34 0.70
CA ASN A 193 -7.47 11.30 -0.05
C ASN A 193 -8.50 10.58 -0.92
N ARG A 194 -9.52 11.32 -1.38
CA ARG A 194 -10.65 10.78 -2.13
C ARG A 194 -10.22 9.91 -3.32
N ASP A 195 -9.15 10.30 -4.01
CA ASP A 195 -8.68 9.63 -5.22
C ASP A 195 -7.95 8.31 -4.90
N SER A 196 -7.18 8.25 -3.80
CA SER A 196 -6.53 7.01 -3.36
C SER A 196 -7.54 5.92 -2.97
N PHE A 197 -8.64 6.30 -2.31
CA PHE A 197 -9.73 5.37 -1.99
C PHE A 197 -10.54 4.95 -3.22
N GLN A 198 -10.74 5.85 -4.18
CA GLN A 198 -11.43 5.52 -5.44
C GLN A 198 -10.61 4.54 -6.28
N GLN A 199 -9.30 4.76 -6.43
CA GLN A 199 -8.46 3.83 -7.19
C GLN A 199 -8.43 2.45 -6.55
N ALA A 200 -8.33 2.38 -5.21
CA ALA A 200 -8.44 1.13 -4.47
C ALA A 200 -9.74 0.34 -4.82
N ARG A 201 -10.88 1.04 -5.00
CA ARG A 201 -12.18 0.41 -5.32
C ARG A 201 -12.38 0.12 -6.82
N PHE A 202 -12.00 1.04 -7.71
CA PHE A 202 -12.37 0.99 -9.14
C PHE A 202 -11.29 0.42 -10.06
N ASP A 203 -10.00 0.61 -9.74
CA ASP A 203 -8.93 0.04 -10.57
C ASP A 203 -8.75 -1.46 -10.33
N GLY A 204 -9.57 -2.07 -9.46
CA GLY A 204 -9.41 -3.47 -9.09
C GLY A 204 -7.97 -3.76 -8.68
N GLY A 205 -7.31 -2.76 -8.07
CA GLY A 205 -5.89 -2.72 -7.76
C GLY A 205 -5.55 -3.70 -6.66
N SER A 206 -5.69 -4.98 -7.00
CA SER A 206 -5.27 -6.16 -6.25
C SER A 206 -5.98 -6.46 -4.94
N TYR A 207 -7.24 -6.03 -4.74
CA TYR A 207 -8.10 -6.70 -3.76
C TYR A 207 -8.46 -8.10 -4.28
N THR A 208 -7.59 -9.06 -4.02
CA THR A 208 -7.91 -10.46 -4.24
C THR A 208 -9.03 -10.87 -3.28
N LYS A 209 -9.73 -11.96 -3.59
CA LYS A 209 -10.82 -12.51 -2.76
C LYS A 209 -10.42 -12.73 -1.28
N GLU A 210 -9.13 -12.78 -0.98
CA GLU A 210 -8.57 -12.99 0.35
C GLU A 210 -8.62 -11.71 1.21
N ASP A 211 -8.47 -10.53 0.60
CA ASP A 211 -8.52 -9.24 1.29
C ASP A 211 -9.90 -8.97 1.92
N PHE A 212 -10.96 -9.62 1.44
CA PHE A 212 -12.32 -9.42 1.94
C PHE A 212 -12.56 -10.01 3.35
N ASN A 213 -11.69 -10.91 3.85
CA ASN A 213 -11.88 -11.62 5.14
C ASN A 213 -10.86 -11.26 6.25
N ASP A 214 -10.05 -10.23 6.07
CA ASP A 214 -8.69 -10.17 6.66
C ASP A 214 -8.54 -9.60 8.09
N SER A 215 -9.56 -8.97 8.71
CA SER A 215 -9.42 -8.48 10.10
C SER A 215 -9.18 -9.62 11.11
N HIS A 216 -9.74 -10.80 10.84
CA HIS A 216 -9.52 -12.01 11.63
C HIS A 216 -8.09 -12.55 11.52
N VAL A 217 -7.39 -12.29 10.42
CA VAL A 217 -5.99 -12.70 10.25
C VAL A 217 -5.10 -11.84 11.13
N PHE A 218 -5.33 -10.52 11.17
CA PHE A 218 -4.62 -9.65 12.12
C PHE A 218 -4.87 -10.04 13.56
N ASP A 219 -6.14 -10.29 13.94
CA ASP A 219 -6.50 -10.71 15.29
C ASP A 219 -5.82 -12.05 15.65
N SER A 220 -5.84 -13.05 14.75
CA SER A 220 -5.17 -14.33 14.97
C SER A 220 -3.64 -14.20 15.07
N LEU A 221 -3.02 -13.35 14.27
CA LEU A 221 -1.58 -13.09 14.34
C LEU A 221 -1.20 -12.43 15.66
N ILE A 222 -1.96 -11.42 16.11
CA ILE A 222 -1.77 -10.76 17.40
C ILE A 222 -1.90 -11.77 18.53
N GLU A 223 -2.91 -12.62 18.50
CA GLU A 223 -3.10 -13.70 19.49
C GLU A 223 -1.90 -14.66 19.53
N LYS A 224 -1.39 -15.09 18.36
CA LYS A 224 -0.23 -15.99 18.28
C LYS A 224 1.06 -15.33 18.80
N LEU A 225 1.27 -14.05 18.49
CA LEU A 225 2.39 -13.26 19.01
C LEU A 225 2.34 -13.14 20.54
N ILE A 226 1.16 -12.83 21.09
CA ILE A 226 0.95 -12.73 22.55
C ILE A 226 1.12 -14.10 23.22
N ALA A 227 0.60 -15.17 22.60
CA ALA A 227 0.74 -16.53 23.11
C ALA A 227 2.21 -16.97 23.18
N PHE A 228 3.02 -16.63 22.17
CA PHE A 228 4.46 -16.88 22.19
C PHE A 228 5.13 -16.21 23.39
N LYS A 229 4.91 -14.89 23.58
CA LYS A 229 5.45 -14.13 24.71
C LYS A 229 5.04 -14.73 26.06
N ASN A 230 3.78 -15.11 26.20
CA ASN A 230 3.27 -15.68 27.45
C ASN A 230 3.87 -17.07 27.73
N LYS A 231 4.14 -17.86 26.69
CA LYS A 231 4.79 -19.17 26.80
C LYS A 231 6.29 -19.04 27.12
N TYR A 232 6.95 -18.00 26.60
CA TYR A 232 8.38 -17.74 26.74
C TYR A 232 8.64 -16.31 27.28
N PRO A 233 8.36 -16.03 28.56
CA PRO A 233 8.43 -14.68 29.11
C PRO A 233 9.85 -14.08 29.11
N GLU A 234 10.87 -14.92 29.21
CA GLU A 234 12.29 -14.52 29.21
C GLU A 234 12.92 -14.60 27.81
N SER A 235 12.12 -14.82 26.75
CA SER A 235 12.63 -14.92 25.39
C SER A 235 13.33 -13.65 24.94
N GLU A 236 14.52 -13.79 24.36
CA GLU A 236 15.24 -12.66 23.76
C GLU A 236 14.54 -12.07 22.53
N PHE A 237 13.55 -12.79 21.98
CA PHE A 237 12.74 -12.33 20.85
C PHE A 237 11.55 -11.46 21.28
N ASN A 238 11.23 -11.38 22.57
CA ASN A 238 10.07 -10.64 23.06
C ASN A 238 10.02 -9.15 22.65
N PRO A 239 11.14 -8.39 22.63
CA PRO A 239 11.13 -7.03 22.12
C PRO A 239 10.67 -6.94 20.66
N TRP A 240 11.09 -7.91 19.84
CA TRP A 240 10.70 -8.00 18.44
C TRP A 240 9.23 -8.39 18.29
N ILE A 241 8.77 -9.37 19.06
CA ILE A 241 7.37 -9.84 19.10
C ILE A 241 6.44 -8.67 19.43
N MET A 242 6.76 -7.86 20.44
CA MET A 242 5.93 -6.73 20.82
C MET A 242 5.88 -5.64 19.75
N LYS A 243 7.00 -5.38 19.06
CA LYS A 243 7.02 -4.48 17.90
C LYS A 243 6.10 -4.98 16.78
N GLN A 244 6.05 -6.28 16.52
CA GLN A 244 5.12 -6.84 15.54
C GLN A 244 3.66 -6.72 15.98
N VAL A 245 3.36 -6.89 17.28
CA VAL A 245 2.00 -6.69 17.80
C VAL A 245 1.52 -5.25 17.55
N GLU A 246 2.36 -4.26 17.81
CA GLU A 246 2.04 -2.85 17.55
C GLU A 246 1.79 -2.60 16.07
N LEU A 247 2.70 -3.03 15.20
CA LEU A 247 2.54 -2.92 13.74
C LEU A 247 1.24 -3.57 13.25
N LYS A 248 0.88 -4.75 13.77
CA LYS A 248 -0.35 -5.44 13.36
C LYS A 248 -1.62 -4.80 13.90
N LYS A 249 -1.57 -4.11 15.04
CA LYS A 249 -2.69 -3.29 15.52
C LYS A 249 -2.90 -2.06 14.63
N ASP A 250 -1.81 -1.40 14.24
CA ASP A 250 -1.85 -0.24 13.36
C ASP A 250 -2.35 -0.63 11.95
N ASP A 251 -1.83 -1.73 11.39
CA ASP A 251 -2.28 -2.31 10.12
C ASP A 251 -3.79 -2.60 10.17
N ARG A 252 -4.26 -3.24 11.25
CA ARG A 252 -5.68 -3.57 11.48
C ARG A 252 -6.56 -2.32 11.57
N GLU A 253 -6.12 -1.29 12.29
CA GLU A 253 -6.89 -0.03 12.40
C GLU A 253 -6.95 0.70 11.06
N SER A 254 -5.84 0.73 10.33
CA SER A 254 -5.76 1.31 8.99
C SER A 254 -6.67 0.58 8.00
N ASP A 255 -6.65 -0.76 8.00
CA ASP A 255 -7.55 -1.58 7.19
C ASP A 255 -9.02 -1.36 7.55
N LEU A 256 -9.37 -1.30 8.84
CA LEU A 256 -10.73 -0.96 9.27
C LEU A 256 -11.15 0.42 8.75
N LYS A 257 -10.31 1.45 8.85
CA LYS A 257 -10.61 2.78 8.31
C LYS A 257 -10.75 2.76 6.78
N LYS A 258 -9.90 2.00 6.07
CA LYS A 258 -9.96 1.84 4.61
C LYS A 258 -11.24 1.14 4.17
N ARG A 259 -11.66 0.07 4.86
CA ARG A 259 -12.92 -0.65 4.56
C ARG A 259 -14.14 0.17 4.91
N HIS A 260 -14.08 0.89 6.03
CA HIS A 260 -15.19 1.68 6.53
C HIS A 260 -15.05 3.18 6.19
N TYR A 261 -14.36 3.49 5.09
CA TYR A 261 -14.07 4.86 4.65
C TYR A 261 -15.34 5.70 4.41
N TYR A 262 -16.48 5.05 4.17
CA TYR A 262 -17.78 5.68 4.04
C TYR A 262 -18.25 6.38 5.33
N TYR A 263 -17.68 6.08 6.50
CA TYR A 263 -17.96 6.84 7.72
C TYR A 263 -17.45 8.28 7.63
N GLU A 264 -16.36 8.51 6.90
CA GLU A 264 -15.67 9.80 6.82
C GLU A 264 -15.81 10.48 5.45
N PHE A 265 -15.85 9.73 4.32
CA PHE A 265 -15.63 10.31 3.00
C PHE A 265 -16.44 9.71 1.81
N PHE A 266 -16.98 10.63 1.00
CA PHE A 266 -17.43 10.63 -0.41
C PHE A 266 -18.11 9.40 -1.06
N TYR A 267 -19.35 9.61 -1.52
CA TYR A 267 -20.02 8.82 -2.56
C TYR A 267 -19.33 9.11 -3.90
N THR A 268 -18.72 8.09 -4.51
CA THR A 268 -17.86 8.28 -5.69
C THR A 268 -18.33 7.50 -6.91
N GLY A 269 -19.51 6.90 -6.83
CA GLY A 269 -20.17 6.22 -7.93
C GLY A 269 -21.43 5.53 -7.43
N GLY A 270 -22.28 5.06 -8.33
CA GLY A 270 -23.49 4.34 -7.97
C GLY A 270 -24.67 4.66 -8.88
N ILE A 271 -25.76 3.93 -8.69
CA ILE A 271 -27.02 4.11 -9.41
C ILE A 271 -28.13 4.52 -8.44
N GLY A 272 -28.99 5.44 -8.86
CA GLY A 272 -30.10 5.89 -8.05
C GLY A 272 -31.33 6.28 -8.85
N GLY A 273 -32.45 6.36 -8.14
CA GLY A 273 -33.69 6.94 -8.62
C GLY A 273 -33.98 8.22 -7.86
N GLU A 274 -34.44 9.26 -8.56
CA GLU A 274 -34.92 10.49 -7.93
C GLU A 274 -36.31 10.85 -8.45
N PHE A 275 -37.13 11.40 -7.59
CA PHE A 275 -38.43 11.96 -7.94
C PHE A 275 -38.50 13.40 -7.48
N PHE A 276 -38.96 14.29 -8.36
CA PHE A 276 -39.09 15.71 -8.10
C PHE A 276 -40.49 16.19 -8.43
N ILE A 277 -40.99 17.13 -7.63
CA ILE A 277 -42.23 17.86 -7.88
C ILE A 277 -41.97 19.36 -7.74
N SER A 278 -42.53 20.15 -8.64
CA SER A 278 -42.53 21.61 -8.51
C SER A 278 -43.66 22.03 -7.57
N PRO A 279 -43.36 22.78 -6.49
CA PRO A 279 -44.37 23.23 -5.55
C PRO A 279 -45.43 24.17 -6.16
N LEU A 280 -45.16 24.75 -7.33
CA LEU A 280 -45.92 25.87 -7.88
C LEU A 280 -46.91 25.48 -8.99
N ASN A 281 -46.65 24.40 -9.74
CA ASN A 281 -47.38 24.13 -10.98
C ASN A 281 -47.54 22.64 -11.31
N GLY A 282 -47.46 21.73 -10.34
CA GLY A 282 -47.72 20.30 -10.54
C GLY A 282 -46.74 19.57 -11.47
N SER A 283 -45.76 20.27 -12.05
CA SER A 283 -44.70 19.68 -12.88
C SER A 283 -43.91 18.68 -12.07
N TYR A 284 -43.57 17.53 -12.66
CA TYR A 284 -42.80 16.50 -11.97
C TYR A 284 -41.71 15.93 -12.87
N GLU A 285 -40.68 15.37 -12.25
CA GLU A 285 -39.57 14.74 -12.94
C GLU A 285 -39.17 13.42 -12.26
N TRP A 286 -39.00 12.38 -13.06
CA TRP A 286 -38.45 11.09 -12.66
C TRP A 286 -37.05 10.93 -13.24
N ASN A 287 -36.08 10.64 -12.38
CA ASN A 287 -34.69 10.55 -12.77
C ASN A 287 -34.15 9.15 -12.49
N VAL A 288 -33.42 8.61 -13.46
CA VAL A 288 -32.45 7.53 -13.24
C VAL A 288 -31.06 8.15 -13.30
N VAL A 289 -30.31 8.02 -12.22
CA VAL A 289 -29.02 8.69 -12.03
C VAL A 289 -27.91 7.65 -11.99
N LEU A 290 -26.90 7.85 -12.81
CA LEU A 290 -25.64 7.12 -12.77
C LEU A 290 -24.53 8.09 -12.38
N GLN A 291 -23.84 7.82 -11.29
CA GLN A 291 -22.65 8.57 -10.91
C GLN A 291 -21.39 7.73 -11.15
N ILE A 292 -20.38 8.36 -11.73
CA ILE A 292 -19.02 7.84 -11.84
C ILE A 292 -18.07 8.95 -11.42
N LYS A 293 -17.35 8.75 -10.32
CA LYS A 293 -16.53 9.78 -9.67
C LYS A 293 -17.36 11.02 -9.35
N ARG A 294 -17.03 12.15 -9.96
CA ARG A 294 -17.79 13.42 -9.85
C ARG A 294 -18.80 13.60 -10.96
N PHE A 295 -18.75 12.79 -12.01
CA PHE A 295 -19.63 12.93 -13.15
C PHE A 295 -20.93 12.20 -12.90
N ILE A 296 -22.03 12.86 -13.24
CA ILE A 296 -23.37 12.36 -13.04
C ILE A 296 -24.07 12.39 -14.39
N LEU A 297 -24.57 11.25 -14.83
CA LEU A 297 -25.46 11.13 -15.97
C LEU A 297 -26.87 10.88 -15.44
N THR A 298 -27.81 11.73 -15.81
CA THR A 298 -29.20 11.60 -15.40
C THR A 298 -30.07 11.43 -16.63
N ALA A 299 -30.77 10.29 -16.73
CA ALA A 299 -31.90 10.14 -17.63
C ALA A 299 -33.15 10.66 -16.90
N ASN A 300 -33.75 11.73 -17.41
CA ASN A 300 -34.83 12.47 -16.79
C ASN A 300 -36.09 12.36 -17.66
N TYR A 301 -37.17 11.86 -17.09
CA TYR A 301 -38.51 11.99 -17.66
C TYR A 301 -39.23 13.13 -16.96
N GLY A 302 -39.45 14.23 -17.69
CA GLY A 302 -40.15 15.41 -17.16
C GLY A 302 -41.52 15.57 -17.78
N ARG A 303 -42.49 16.00 -16.95
CA ARG A 303 -43.77 16.53 -17.41
C ARG A 303 -43.85 18.00 -17.01
N ASP A 304 -44.08 18.88 -17.99
CA ASP A 304 -44.02 20.32 -17.80
C ASP A 304 -45.32 20.99 -18.26
N ASP A 305 -46.13 21.47 -17.30
CA ASP A 305 -47.41 22.12 -17.60
C ASP A 305 -47.27 23.49 -18.32
N ASP A 306 -46.07 24.06 -18.30
CA ASP A 306 -45.75 25.38 -18.84
C ASP A 306 -45.09 25.32 -20.23
N PHE A 307 -44.85 24.13 -20.75
CA PHE A 307 -44.16 23.87 -22.00
C PHE A 307 -44.87 22.73 -22.77
N ILE A 308 -44.53 22.52 -24.04
CA ILE A 308 -45.16 21.50 -24.90
C ILE A 308 -44.45 20.14 -24.74
N TYR A 309 -43.36 20.08 -23.99
CA TYR A 309 -42.50 18.93 -23.82
C TYR A 309 -42.85 18.13 -22.57
N ASP A 310 -43.46 16.98 -22.84
CA ASP A 310 -43.46 15.83 -21.94
C ASP A 310 -42.52 14.78 -22.54
N GLY A 311 -41.47 14.37 -21.83
CA GLY A 311 -40.54 13.39 -22.40
C GLY A 311 -39.21 13.17 -21.68
N TRP A 312 -38.41 12.30 -22.31
CA TRP A 312 -37.09 11.90 -21.85
C TRP A 312 -35.98 12.81 -22.35
N ASN A 313 -35.21 13.37 -21.42
CA ASN A 313 -33.97 14.08 -21.70
C ASN A 313 -32.81 13.49 -20.89
N PHE A 314 -31.59 13.90 -21.27
CA PHE A 314 -30.37 13.54 -20.56
C PHE A 314 -29.71 14.80 -20.00
N LEU A 315 -29.26 14.72 -18.77
CA LEU A 315 -28.50 15.75 -18.07
C LEU A 315 -27.13 15.20 -17.71
N LEU A 316 -26.11 16.03 -17.92
CA LEU A 316 -24.74 15.80 -17.48
C LEU A 316 -24.46 16.75 -16.33
N GLY A 317 -24.11 16.18 -15.18
CA GLY A 317 -23.82 16.90 -13.95
C GLY A 317 -22.41 16.66 -13.43
N VAL A 318 -21.95 17.60 -12.61
CA VAL A 318 -20.69 17.51 -11.88
C VAL A 318 -20.96 17.77 -10.40
N ASP A 319 -20.57 16.81 -9.56
CA ASP A 319 -20.48 16.96 -8.12
C ASP A 319 -19.33 17.92 -7.78
N VAL A 320 -19.69 19.16 -7.44
CA VAL A 320 -18.72 20.22 -7.08
C VAL A 320 -18.41 20.24 -5.59
N PHE A 321 -19.31 19.71 -4.77
CA PHE A 321 -19.16 19.65 -3.32
C PHE A 321 -19.93 18.48 -2.75
N GLU A 322 -19.28 17.75 -1.84
CA GLU A 322 -19.88 16.62 -1.17
C GLU A 322 -19.30 16.44 0.24
N ASN A 323 -20.13 16.08 1.21
CA ASN A 323 -19.74 15.50 2.50
C ASN A 323 -20.75 14.42 2.89
N ARG A 324 -20.58 13.71 4.01
CA ARG A 324 -21.50 12.64 4.44
C ARG A 324 -22.99 12.98 4.28
N PHE A 325 -23.41 14.18 4.67
CA PHE A 325 -24.81 14.57 4.69
C PHE A 325 -25.25 15.44 3.52
N PHE A 326 -24.34 16.11 2.83
CA PHE A 326 -24.68 17.14 1.84
C PHE A 326 -23.96 16.92 0.51
N LYS A 327 -24.61 17.31 -0.59
CA LYS A 327 -24.02 17.28 -1.93
C LYS A 327 -24.60 18.38 -2.80
N ILE A 328 -23.76 18.96 -3.67
CA ILE A 328 -24.12 20.01 -4.61
C ILE A 328 -23.69 19.58 -6.02
N VAL A 329 -24.66 19.54 -6.93
CA VAL A 329 -24.47 19.09 -8.31
C VAL A 329 -24.92 20.19 -9.26
N SER A 330 -24.01 20.77 -10.03
CA SER A 330 -24.39 21.56 -11.20
C SER A 330 -24.64 20.62 -12.37
N PHE A 331 -25.55 20.97 -13.28
CA PHE A 331 -25.83 20.17 -14.47
C PHE A 331 -26.21 21.01 -15.68
N VAL A 332 -26.01 20.41 -16.85
CA VAL A 332 -26.44 20.91 -18.15
C VAL A 332 -27.00 19.75 -18.98
N GLY A 333 -27.91 20.02 -19.90
CA GLY A 333 -28.46 18.99 -20.77
C GLY A 333 -29.70 19.45 -21.53
N GLY A 334 -30.52 18.49 -21.95
CA GLY A 334 -31.69 18.77 -22.79
C GLY A 334 -31.33 18.99 -24.25
N SER A 335 -32.17 18.48 -25.17
CA SER A 335 -32.01 18.66 -26.62
C SER A 335 -32.83 19.85 -27.13
N ASN A 336 -34.08 19.96 -26.67
CA ASN A 336 -34.96 21.11 -26.83
C ASN A 336 -36.14 20.96 -25.83
N PRO A 337 -36.17 21.69 -24.70
CA PRO A 337 -35.34 22.84 -24.34
C PRO A 337 -33.94 22.45 -23.88
N LEU A 338 -33.00 23.39 -24.02
CA LEU A 338 -31.72 23.35 -23.32
C LEU A 338 -31.96 23.64 -21.85
N MET A 339 -31.31 22.87 -20.98
CA MET A 339 -31.44 22.95 -19.54
C MET A 339 -30.09 23.14 -18.89
N ALA A 340 -30.04 23.99 -17.87
CA ALA A 340 -28.92 24.11 -16.96
C ALA A 340 -29.43 24.36 -15.56
N GLY A 341 -28.69 23.94 -14.54
CA GLY A 341 -29.18 24.09 -13.18
C GLY A 341 -28.24 23.60 -12.11
N MET A 342 -28.78 23.58 -10.90
CA MET A 342 -28.08 23.11 -9.71
C MET A 342 -29.03 22.35 -8.79
N GLN A 343 -28.52 21.30 -8.18
CA GLN A 343 -29.21 20.46 -7.24
C GLN A 343 -28.45 20.43 -5.92
N PHE A 344 -29.18 20.66 -4.83
CA PHE A 344 -28.74 20.44 -3.46
C PHE A 344 -29.37 19.15 -2.94
N GLU A 345 -28.58 18.38 -2.23
CA GLU A 345 -28.98 17.09 -1.70
C GLU A 345 -28.59 16.99 -0.23
N PHE A 346 -29.55 16.61 0.59
CA PHE A 346 -29.38 16.28 2.00
C PHE A 346 -29.67 14.79 2.21
N ARG A 347 -28.78 14.08 2.89
CA ARG A 347 -28.79 12.62 3.07
C ARG A 347 -28.98 12.28 4.55
N PRO A 348 -30.23 12.36 5.07
CA PRO A 348 -30.48 12.05 6.47
C PRO A 348 -30.28 10.57 6.79
N TRP A 349 -30.38 9.68 5.80
CA TRP A 349 -30.35 8.24 5.99
C TRP A 349 -29.30 7.58 5.12
N ILE A 350 -28.32 6.92 5.75
CA ILE A 350 -27.24 6.18 5.08
C ILE A 350 -27.17 4.80 5.75
N SER A 351 -27.20 3.74 4.97
CA SER A 351 -27.26 2.35 5.44
C SER A 351 -26.31 1.46 4.64
N GLU A 352 -25.64 0.55 5.34
CA GLU A 352 -24.87 -0.54 4.74
C GLU A 352 -25.82 -1.68 4.35
N LEU A 353 -25.74 -2.12 3.10
CA LEU A 353 -26.47 -3.29 2.60
C LEU A 353 -25.55 -4.53 2.64
N GLY A 354 -25.18 -4.93 3.87
CA GLY A 354 -24.44 -6.16 4.14
C GLY A 354 -23.01 -5.93 4.63
N ARG A 355 -22.53 -6.83 5.51
CA ARG A 355 -21.15 -6.81 6.03
C ARG A 355 -20.12 -7.36 5.05
N GLU A 356 -20.54 -8.23 4.13
CA GLU A 356 -19.64 -9.01 3.26
C GLU A 356 -19.50 -8.41 1.85
N VAL A 357 -20.38 -7.49 1.46
CA VAL A 357 -20.36 -6.83 0.15
C VAL A 357 -20.34 -5.32 0.41
N PRO A 358 -19.42 -4.54 -0.19
CA PRO A 358 -19.26 -3.11 0.08
C PRO A 358 -20.35 -2.26 -0.62
N ILE A 359 -21.62 -2.67 -0.47
CA ILE A 359 -22.79 -2.00 -1.02
C ILE A 359 -23.33 -1.05 0.04
N GLY A 360 -23.34 0.24 -0.29
CA GLY A 360 -24.02 1.26 0.50
C GLY A 360 -25.34 1.66 -0.13
N SER A 361 -26.27 2.14 0.68
CA SER A 361 -27.45 2.83 0.19
C SER A 361 -27.78 4.07 1.03
N TYR A 362 -28.44 5.05 0.41
CA TYR A 362 -28.91 6.23 1.12
C TYR A 362 -30.25 6.71 0.59
N LEU A 363 -31.00 7.35 1.48
CA LEU A 363 -32.17 8.15 1.15
C LEU A 363 -31.82 9.63 1.30
N SER A 364 -32.36 10.43 0.39
CA SER A 364 -32.02 11.84 0.26
C SER A 364 -33.25 12.71 0.01
N ILE A 365 -33.18 13.93 0.52
CA ILE A 365 -34.10 15.03 0.24
C ILE A 365 -33.34 16.00 -0.66
N LYS A 366 -33.96 16.46 -1.74
CA LYS A 366 -33.30 17.25 -2.78
C LYS A 366 -34.07 18.53 -3.07
N ALA A 367 -33.33 19.60 -3.32
CA ALA A 367 -33.85 20.83 -3.87
C ALA A 367 -33.13 21.11 -5.19
N LYS A 368 -33.87 21.32 -6.26
CA LYS A 368 -33.31 21.48 -7.61
C LYS A 368 -33.83 22.76 -8.26
N TYR A 369 -32.90 23.55 -8.77
CA TYR A 369 -33.17 24.69 -9.62
C TYR A 369 -32.82 24.33 -11.07
N VAL A 370 -33.73 24.61 -12.00
CA VAL A 370 -33.57 24.38 -13.44
C VAL A 370 -33.88 25.68 -14.19
N PHE A 371 -32.94 26.12 -15.00
CA PHE A 371 -33.16 27.08 -16.08
C PHE A 371 -33.40 26.31 -17.38
N LYS A 372 -34.50 26.59 -18.06
CA LYS A 372 -34.86 26.02 -19.36
C LYS A 372 -34.89 27.12 -20.40
N TYR A 373 -34.34 26.89 -21.58
CA TYR A 373 -34.41 27.81 -22.72
C TYR A 373 -34.64 27.05 -24.02
N GLY A 374 -35.46 27.63 -24.90
CA GLY A 374 -35.54 27.19 -26.30
C GLY A 374 -36.84 26.54 -26.71
N GLU A 375 -37.78 26.39 -25.78
CA GLU A 375 -39.08 25.79 -26.02
C GLU A 375 -40.20 26.83 -26.10
N LYS A 376 -41.25 26.52 -26.88
CA LYS A 376 -42.44 27.35 -27.01
C LYS A 376 -43.33 27.19 -25.78
N ASP A 377 -43.77 28.31 -25.24
CA ASP A 377 -44.69 28.30 -24.11
C ASP A 377 -46.05 27.76 -24.57
N ARG A 378 -46.61 26.81 -23.82
CA ARG A 378 -47.93 26.24 -24.10
C ARG A 378 -49.05 27.28 -23.98
N LYS A 379 -48.80 28.38 -23.25
CA LYS A 379 -49.76 29.44 -22.95
C LYS A 379 -49.52 30.74 -23.75
N ALA A 380 -48.40 30.86 -24.46
CA ALA A 380 -48.14 32.02 -25.30
C ALA A 380 -48.63 31.76 -26.73
N ASP A 381 -49.33 32.74 -27.31
CA ASP A 381 -49.75 32.71 -28.72
C ASP A 381 -48.66 33.28 -29.64
N ASP A 382 -47.41 32.98 -29.31
CA ASP A 382 -46.24 33.33 -30.10
C ASP A 382 -45.46 32.06 -30.47
N ASN A 383 -44.78 32.11 -31.60
CA ASN A 383 -43.89 31.02 -32.01
C ASN A 383 -42.47 31.21 -31.44
N GLU A 384 -42.33 32.02 -30.39
CA GLU A 384 -41.04 32.42 -29.84
C GLU A 384 -40.50 31.42 -28.83
N LYS A 385 -39.18 31.43 -28.66
CA LYS A 385 -38.48 30.57 -27.71
C LYS A 385 -38.37 31.32 -26.38
N HIS A 386 -38.94 30.75 -25.34
CA HIS A 386 -38.94 31.37 -24.02
C HIS A 386 -37.89 30.78 -23.10
N SER A 387 -37.50 31.55 -22.09
CA SER A 387 -36.72 31.09 -20.94
C SER A 387 -37.61 30.95 -19.72
N LYS A 388 -37.38 29.89 -18.92
CA LYS A 388 -38.10 29.69 -17.65
C LYS A 388 -37.16 29.22 -16.55
N HIS A 389 -37.49 29.64 -15.34
CA HIS A 389 -36.81 29.28 -14.11
C HIS A 389 -37.74 28.39 -13.29
N LYS A 390 -37.25 27.24 -12.83
CA LYS A 390 -38.04 26.29 -12.06
C LYS A 390 -37.32 25.83 -10.80
N PHE A 391 -38.11 25.64 -9.76
CA PHE A 391 -37.69 25.06 -8.50
C PHE A 391 -38.48 23.78 -8.25
N TYR A 392 -37.77 22.75 -7.82
CA TYR A 392 -38.30 21.45 -7.50
C TYR A 392 -37.83 21.02 -6.12
N LEU A 393 -38.70 20.30 -5.42
CA LEU A 393 -38.36 19.53 -4.24
C LEU A 393 -38.49 18.06 -4.60
N GLY A 394 -37.59 17.24 -4.08
CA GLY A 394 -37.55 15.84 -4.45
C GLY A 394 -37.00 14.95 -3.36
N VAL A 395 -37.14 13.66 -3.63
CA VAL A 395 -36.54 12.59 -2.84
C VAL A 395 -35.72 11.71 -3.77
N GLY A 396 -34.67 11.09 -3.25
CA GLY A 396 -33.89 10.16 -4.03
C GLY A 396 -33.34 9.01 -3.20
N PHE A 397 -33.19 7.87 -3.86
CA PHE A 397 -32.57 6.68 -3.31
C PHE A 397 -31.39 6.30 -4.20
N HIS A 398 -30.25 6.01 -3.59
CA HIS A 398 -29.02 5.65 -4.32
C HIS A 398 -28.38 4.42 -3.69
N ILE A 399 -27.80 3.57 -4.53
CA ILE A 399 -27.00 2.41 -4.15
C ILE A 399 -25.60 2.58 -4.77
N TRP A 400 -24.54 2.29 -4.02
CA TRP A 400 -23.15 2.31 -4.52
C TRP A 400 -22.31 1.12 -4.14
#